data_AF-A0A2E0QSH2-F1
#
_entry.id   AF-A0A2E0QSH2-F1
#
_cell.length_a   1.000
_cell.length_b   1.000
_cell.length_c   1.000
_cell.angle_alpha   90.00
_cell.angle_beta   90.00
_cell.angle_gamma   90.00
#
_symmetry.space_group_name_H-M   'P 1'
#
loop_
_entity.id
_entity.type
_entity.pdbx_description
1 polymer ?
#
loop_
_entity_poly.entity_id
_entity_poly.type
_entity_poly.pdbx_seq_one_letter_code
_entity_poly.pdbx_strand_id
1 'polypeptide(L)'
;MSLYDFNTLYSCFGRLVVWAALVPVAIISIRFLLRKQWKRAVKLCAVFGAAALTLWGGEYLLYRIDHALYLSKIFDTNVGFGRPIYEYDSPRSFHGDGYSITVYQLPDSIRSRFASFDETLESDFPKKQGYRKDWHTQHWKVGPIPKEDLKYMRFACGFYSGGKPPAKLKNSVREFREALKSDPVYYSFFYSRLSDDKHDYWGDIDFFMIDPKTSRVYIINHNT
;
A
#
# COMPACT_ATOMS: atom_id res chain seq x y z
N MET A 1 13.76 -5.63 -1.42
CA MET A 1 13.60 -4.69 -0.30
C MET A 1 12.60 -3.62 -0.72
N SER A 2 11.34 -3.82 -0.35
CA SER A 2 10.25 -2.90 -0.70
C SER A 2 10.40 -1.56 0.03
N LEU A 3 9.73 -0.50 -0.41
CA LEU A 3 9.62 0.74 0.38
C LEU A 3 8.95 0.49 1.74
N TYR A 4 8.15 -0.58 1.85
CA TYR A 4 7.69 -1.10 3.13
C TYR A 4 8.85 -1.58 4.00
N ASP A 5 9.84 -2.29 3.44
CA ASP A 5 11.01 -2.76 4.19
C ASP A 5 11.94 -1.61 4.57
N PHE A 6 12.15 -0.62 3.70
CA PHE A 6 12.99 0.53 4.02
C PHE A 6 12.32 1.42 5.09
N ASN A 7 11.02 1.71 4.97
CA ASN A 7 10.30 2.46 6.01
C ASN A 7 10.14 1.63 7.29
N THR A 8 10.02 0.30 7.20
CA THR A 8 9.99 -0.57 8.38
C THR A 8 11.36 -0.61 9.06
N LEU A 9 12.46 -0.68 8.31
CA LEU A 9 13.82 -0.63 8.88
C LEU A 9 14.16 0.74 9.43
N TYR A 10 13.77 1.82 8.74
CA TYR A 10 13.97 3.18 9.23
C TYR A 10 13.12 3.45 10.48
N SER A 11 11.87 2.96 10.51
CA SER A 11 11.01 3.01 11.70
C SER A 11 11.57 2.14 12.83
N CYS A 12 12.08 0.94 12.55
CA CYS A 12 12.70 0.07 13.55
C CYS A 12 13.99 0.68 14.13
N PHE A 13 14.85 1.24 13.27
CA PHE A 13 16.07 1.91 13.70
C PHE A 13 15.76 3.19 14.47
N GLY A 14 14.82 4.02 13.99
CA GLY A 14 14.33 5.20 14.69
C GLY A 14 13.76 4.85 16.06
N ARG A 15 12.92 3.82 16.16
CA ARG A 15 12.42 3.28 17.43
C ARG A 15 13.54 2.81 18.34
N LEU A 16 14.53 2.08 17.80
CA LEU A 16 15.67 1.58 18.58
C LEU A 16 16.53 2.73 19.13
N VAL A 17 16.78 3.78 18.34
CA VAL A 17 17.47 4.99 18.79
C VAL A 17 16.67 5.72 19.86
N VAL A 18 15.35 5.84 19.69
CA VAL A 18 14.46 6.43 20.71
C VAL A 18 14.51 5.60 22.00
N TRP A 19 14.42 4.28 21.93
CA TRP A 19 14.53 3.40 23.10
C TRP A 19 15.89 3.51 23.78
N ALA A 20 16.98 3.52 23.00
CA ALA A 20 18.34 3.69 23.51
C ALA A 20 18.54 5.05 24.18
N ALA A 21 17.88 6.11 23.72
CA ALA A 21 17.90 7.44 24.34
C ALA A 21 17.01 7.53 25.59
N LEU A 22 15.87 6.83 25.62
CA LEU A 22 14.94 6.84 26.75
C LEU A 22 15.52 6.18 28.01
N VAL A 23 16.38 5.17 27.87
CA VAL A 23 16.98 4.46 29.00
C VAL A 23 17.88 5.39 29.86
N PRO A 24 18.89 6.11 29.31
CA PRO A 24 19.66 7.10 30.06
C PRO A 24 18.79 8.19 30.67
N VAL A 25 17.75 8.66 29.94
CA VAL A 25 16.84 9.70 30.42
C VAL A 25 16.06 9.22 31.64
N ALA A 26 15.53 8.00 31.60
CA ALA A 26 14.85 7.39 32.75
C ALA A 26 15.78 7.28 33.96
N ILE A 27 17.02 6.82 33.76
CA ILE A 27 18.04 6.70 34.82
C ILE A 27 18.36 8.07 35.44
N ILE A 28 18.56 9.11 34.61
CA ILE A 28 18.85 10.47 35.08
C ILE A 28 17.64 11.07 35.80
N SER A 29 16.43 10.88 35.25
CA SER A 29 15.19 11.32 35.88
C SER A 29 15.01 10.68 37.26
N ILE A 30 15.20 9.37 37.39
CA ILE A 30 15.15 8.66 38.69
C ILE A 30 16.18 9.26 39.66
N ARG A 31 17.42 9.51 39.22
CA ARG A 31 18.45 10.16 40.05
C ARG A 31 18.02 11.56 40.52
N PHE A 32 17.38 12.35 39.67
CA PHE A 32 16.86 13.66 40.07
C PHE A 32 15.70 13.56 41.06
N LEU A 33 14.81 12.57 40.90
CA LEU A 33 13.72 12.31 41.85
C LEU A 33 14.27 11.90 43.21
N LEU A 34 15.26 11.00 43.26
CA LEU A 34 15.93 10.58 44.50
C LEU A 34 16.62 11.75 45.21
N ARG A 35 17.15 12.72 44.47
CA ARG A 35 17.76 13.95 45.02
C ARG A 35 16.75 15.06 45.33
N LYS A 36 15.43 14.78 45.28
CA LYS A 36 14.33 15.75 45.44
C LYS A 36 14.41 16.95 44.47
N GLN A 37 15.06 16.78 43.32
CA GLN A 37 15.19 17.81 42.28
C GLN A 37 14.05 17.73 41.26
N TRP A 38 12.79 17.73 41.73
CA TRP A 38 11.58 17.50 40.93
C TRP A 38 11.48 18.40 39.69
N LYS A 39 11.81 19.70 39.83
CA LYS A 39 11.78 20.65 38.71
C LYS A 39 12.71 20.26 37.55
N ARG A 40 13.87 19.64 37.85
CA ARG A 40 14.83 19.19 36.83
C ARG A 40 14.35 17.91 36.14
N ALA A 41 13.79 16.97 36.90
CA ALA A 41 13.18 15.76 36.35
C ALA A 41 12.01 16.09 35.39
N VAL A 42 11.11 17.00 35.79
CA VAL A 42 9.98 17.42 34.95
C VAL A 42 10.46 18.09 33.65
N LYS A 43 11.43 19.01 33.72
CA LYS A 43 12.00 19.65 32.51
C LYS A 43 12.62 18.61 31.57
N LEU A 44 13.36 17.65 32.10
CA LEU A 44 13.98 16.60 31.30
C LEU A 44 12.91 15.74 30.60
N CYS A 45 11.91 15.26 31.34
CA CYS A 45 10.81 14.48 30.76
C CYS A 45 10.03 15.29 29.70
N ALA A 46 9.80 16.59 29.92
CA ALA A 46 9.09 17.44 28.98
C ALA A 46 9.86 17.60 27.64
N VAL A 47 11.17 17.85 27.70
CA VAL A 47 12.03 17.98 26.50
C VAL A 47 12.05 16.67 25.71
N PHE A 48 12.27 15.54 26.39
CA PHE A 48 12.31 14.24 25.70
C PHE A 48 10.93 13.79 25.21
N GLY A 49 9.86 14.10 25.94
CA GLY A 49 8.48 13.86 25.49
C GLY A 49 8.14 14.64 24.22
N ALA A 50 8.53 15.93 24.16
CA ALA A 50 8.35 16.74 22.96
C ALA A 50 9.19 16.22 21.77
N ALA A 51 10.44 15.80 22.01
CA ALA A 51 11.28 15.21 20.99
C ALA A 51 10.70 13.88 20.45
N ALA A 52 10.19 13.00 21.32
CA ALA A 52 9.56 11.76 20.91
C ALA A 52 8.28 12.00 20.09
N LEU A 53 7.44 12.95 20.52
CA LEU A 53 6.22 13.32 19.80
C LEU A 53 6.50 13.92 18.41
N THR A 54 7.53 14.74 18.29
CA THR A 54 7.94 15.32 17.00
C THR A 54 8.49 14.25 16.05
N LEU A 55 9.25 13.28 16.56
CA LEU A 55 9.72 12.14 15.76
C LEU A 55 8.56 11.25 15.30
N TRP A 56 7.69 10.82 16.21
CA TRP A 56 6.54 9.98 15.86
C TRP A 56 5.53 10.70 14.95
N GLY A 57 5.23 11.97 15.25
CA GLY A 57 4.35 12.78 14.41
C GLY A 57 4.96 13.05 13.02
N GLY A 58 6.27 13.28 12.96
CA GLY A 58 7.01 13.48 11.72
C GLY A 58 7.01 12.25 10.83
N GLU A 59 7.29 11.06 11.39
CA GLU A 59 7.24 9.79 10.64
C GLU A 59 5.85 9.52 10.05
N TYR A 60 4.80 9.71 10.85
CA TYR A 60 3.42 9.55 10.39
C TYR A 60 3.07 10.51 9.26
N LEU A 61 3.51 11.78 9.36
CA LEU A 61 3.28 12.79 8.34
C LEU A 61 4.03 12.46 7.03
N LEU A 62 5.30 12.05 7.13
CA LEU A 62 6.10 11.63 5.97
C LEU A 62 5.48 10.42 5.28
N TYR A 63 5.09 9.39 6.03
CA TYR A 63 4.39 8.23 5.49
C TYR A 63 3.12 8.62 4.74
N ARG A 64 2.32 9.54 5.30
CA ARG A 64 1.11 10.04 4.64
C ARG A 64 1.40 10.79 3.35
N ILE A 65 2.47 11.61 3.32
CA ILE A 65 2.88 12.35 2.12
C ILE A 65 3.35 11.36 1.05
N ASP A 66 4.24 10.44 1.39
CA ASP A 66 4.77 9.43 0.46
C ASP A 66 3.66 8.54 -0.10
N HIS A 67 2.72 8.13 0.75
CA HIS A 67 1.56 7.34 0.33
C HIS A 67 0.65 8.15 -0.62
N ALA A 68 0.38 9.42 -0.31
CA ALA A 68 -0.41 10.28 -1.19
C ALA A 68 0.29 10.51 -2.56
N LEU A 69 1.61 10.72 -2.55
CA LEU A 69 2.42 10.84 -3.77
C LEU A 69 2.48 9.54 -4.58
N TYR A 70 2.49 8.39 -3.90
CA TYR A 70 2.40 7.10 -4.57
C TYR A 70 1.05 6.94 -5.28
N LEU A 71 -0.05 7.24 -4.59
CA LEU A 71 -1.37 7.12 -5.18
C LEU A 71 -1.59 8.11 -6.32
N SER A 72 -1.04 9.33 -6.22
CA SER A 72 -1.13 10.29 -7.33
C SER A 72 -0.35 9.83 -8.56
N LYS A 73 0.76 9.13 -8.37
CA LYS A 73 1.49 8.45 -9.45
C LYS A 73 0.73 7.29 -10.07
N ILE A 74 -0.26 6.71 -9.39
CA ILE A 74 -1.10 5.64 -9.95
C ILE A 74 -2.28 6.24 -10.72
N PHE A 75 -3.01 7.15 -10.08
CA PHE A 75 -4.32 7.61 -10.55
C PHE A 75 -4.27 8.96 -11.30
N ASP A 76 -3.10 9.56 -11.45
CA ASP A 76 -2.89 10.87 -12.08
C ASP A 76 -3.77 11.99 -11.46
N THR A 77 -3.96 11.93 -10.15
CA THR A 77 -4.73 12.93 -9.39
C THR A 77 -4.39 12.84 -7.91
N ASN A 78 -4.72 13.87 -7.14
CA ASN A 78 -4.59 13.79 -5.69
C ASN A 78 -5.63 12.83 -5.11
N VAL A 79 -5.15 11.78 -4.43
CA VAL A 79 -6.01 10.75 -3.87
C VAL A 79 -6.05 10.86 -2.35
N GLY A 80 -7.27 11.07 -1.83
CA GLY A 80 -7.59 10.93 -0.42
C GLY A 80 -8.55 9.77 -0.24
N PHE A 81 -8.03 8.57 0.01
CA PHE A 81 -8.90 7.46 0.41
C PHE A 81 -9.42 7.67 1.84
N GLY A 82 -10.71 7.42 2.03
CA GLY A 82 -11.29 7.24 3.35
C GLY A 82 -10.94 5.88 3.94
N ARG A 83 -11.74 5.44 4.93
CA ARG A 83 -11.61 4.08 5.45
C ARG A 83 -11.96 3.05 4.35
N PRO A 84 -11.23 1.93 4.27
CA PRO A 84 -11.59 0.87 3.33
C PRO A 84 -12.98 0.32 3.66
N ILE A 85 -13.75 0.03 2.61
CA ILE A 85 -15.01 -0.72 2.70
C ILE A 85 -14.69 -2.17 3.09
N TYR A 86 -13.61 -2.70 2.52
CA TYR A 86 -13.08 -4.01 2.83
C TYR A 86 -11.56 -4.00 2.70
N GLU A 87 -10.89 -4.72 3.58
CA GLU A 87 -9.45 -4.90 3.59
C GLU A 87 -9.16 -6.33 4.02
N TYR A 88 -8.21 -6.95 3.33
CA TYR A 88 -7.64 -8.23 3.71
C TYR A 88 -6.18 -8.25 3.35
N ASP A 89 -5.35 -8.62 4.32
CA ASP A 89 -3.94 -8.91 4.16
C ASP A 89 -3.66 -10.31 4.68
N SER A 90 -3.05 -11.15 3.85
CA SER A 90 -2.48 -12.41 4.32
C SER A 90 -1.19 -12.13 5.09
N PRO A 91 -0.79 -13.02 6.01
CA PRO A 91 0.59 -13.06 6.47
C PRO A 91 1.53 -13.11 5.26
N ARG A 92 2.62 -12.33 5.30
CA ARG A 92 3.65 -12.36 4.27
C ARG A 92 4.77 -13.34 4.66
N SER A 93 5.25 -14.11 3.68
CA SER A 93 6.43 -14.95 3.87
C SER A 93 7.68 -14.07 4.02
N PHE A 94 8.79 -14.65 4.48
CA PHE A 94 10.07 -13.95 4.54
C PHE A 94 10.55 -13.46 3.16
N HIS A 95 10.13 -14.13 2.08
CA HIS A 95 10.47 -13.76 0.70
C HIS A 95 9.55 -12.69 0.11
N GLY A 96 8.49 -12.29 0.83
CA GLY A 96 7.57 -11.24 0.42
C GLY A 96 6.27 -11.76 -0.20
N ASP A 97 6.15 -13.07 -0.37
CA ASP A 97 4.96 -13.75 -0.88
C ASP A 97 3.77 -13.44 0.02
N GLY A 98 2.62 -13.20 -0.59
CA GLY A 98 1.43 -12.82 0.13
C GLY A 98 0.39 -12.21 -0.78
N TYR A 99 -0.79 -12.01 -0.21
CA TYR A 99 -1.96 -11.53 -0.90
C TYR A 99 -2.60 -10.42 -0.10
N SER A 100 -2.90 -9.31 -0.75
CA SER A 100 -3.79 -8.30 -0.20
C SER A 100 -4.82 -7.82 -1.20
N ILE A 101 -6.00 -7.48 -0.69
CA ILE A 101 -7.06 -6.80 -1.42
C ILE A 101 -7.65 -5.71 -0.54
N THR A 102 -7.70 -4.51 -1.08
CA THR A 102 -8.33 -3.38 -0.41
C THR A 102 -9.34 -2.73 -1.35
N VAL A 103 -10.54 -2.50 -0.83
CA VAL A 103 -11.66 -1.92 -1.54
C VAL A 103 -12.03 -0.61 -0.88
N TYR A 104 -12.01 0.48 -1.65
CA TYR A 104 -12.39 1.80 -1.19
C TYR A 104 -13.64 2.29 -1.91
N GLN A 105 -14.33 3.24 -1.27
CA GLN A 105 -15.27 4.11 -1.98
C GLN A 105 -14.50 4.91 -3.03
N LEU A 106 -15.03 5.01 -4.25
CA LEU A 106 -14.46 5.81 -5.33
C LEU A 106 -14.50 7.29 -4.96
N PRO A 107 -13.33 7.94 -4.72
CA PRO A 107 -13.28 9.36 -4.41
C PRO A 107 -13.63 10.18 -5.66
N ASP A 108 -14.24 11.35 -5.46
CA ASP A 108 -14.62 12.24 -6.56
C ASP A 108 -13.43 12.69 -7.40
N SER A 109 -12.24 12.86 -6.80
CA SER A 109 -11.02 13.21 -7.55
C SER A 109 -10.64 12.15 -8.58
N ILE A 110 -10.73 10.87 -8.23
CA ILE A 110 -10.49 9.76 -9.16
C ILE A 110 -11.64 9.68 -10.17
N ARG A 111 -12.90 9.80 -9.71
CA ARG A 111 -14.05 9.77 -10.61
C ARG A 111 -13.95 10.82 -11.70
N SER A 112 -13.66 12.07 -11.34
CA SER A 112 -13.51 13.17 -12.29
C SER A 112 -12.32 12.97 -13.24
N ARG A 113 -11.19 12.46 -12.72
CA ARG A 113 -10.01 12.19 -13.55
C ARG A 113 -10.27 11.14 -14.61
N PHE A 114 -10.97 10.06 -14.26
CA PHE A 114 -11.27 8.97 -15.18
C PHE A 114 -12.52 9.21 -16.04
N ALA A 115 -13.39 10.16 -15.68
CA ALA A 115 -14.45 10.64 -16.56
C ALA A 115 -13.89 11.42 -17.77
N SER A 116 -12.67 11.96 -17.65
CA SER A 116 -11.89 12.62 -18.70
C SER A 116 -10.73 11.72 -19.13
N PHE A 117 -11.03 10.46 -19.43
CA PHE A 117 -10.03 9.49 -19.85
C PHE A 117 -9.30 9.98 -21.12
N ASP A 118 -7.98 10.06 -21.06
CA ASP A 118 -7.13 10.67 -22.09
C ASP A 118 -5.86 9.84 -22.35
N GLU A 119 -5.10 10.27 -23.36
CA GLU A 119 -3.85 9.62 -23.78
C GLU A 119 -2.84 9.50 -22.64
N THR A 120 -2.80 10.46 -21.70
CA THR A 120 -1.89 10.42 -20.55
C THR A 120 -2.18 9.22 -19.65
N LEU A 121 -3.45 8.86 -19.43
CA LEU A 121 -3.79 7.63 -18.70
C LEU A 121 -3.43 6.36 -19.48
N GLU A 122 -3.51 6.40 -20.82
CA GLU A 122 -3.21 5.26 -21.69
C GLU A 122 -1.70 5.01 -21.89
N SER A 123 -0.87 6.05 -21.83
CA SER A 123 0.56 5.96 -22.17
C SER A 123 1.52 6.17 -21.01
N ASP A 124 1.15 7.01 -20.03
CA ASP A 124 2.10 7.52 -19.03
C ASP A 124 1.79 7.05 -17.60
N PHE A 125 0.57 6.57 -17.36
CA PHE A 125 0.09 6.16 -16.05
C PHE A 125 -0.47 4.74 -16.04
N PRO A 126 -0.28 3.99 -14.93
CA PRO A 126 0.34 4.41 -13.67
C PRO A 126 1.87 4.35 -13.70
N LYS A 127 2.50 5.14 -12.83
CA LYS A 127 3.96 5.22 -12.68
C LYS A 127 4.45 4.28 -11.58
N LYS A 128 5.35 3.36 -11.96
CA LYS A 128 5.99 2.40 -11.04
C LYS A 128 6.81 3.10 -9.96
N GLN A 129 6.87 2.49 -8.78
CA GLN A 129 7.84 2.87 -7.76
C GLN A 129 9.25 2.37 -8.11
N GLY A 130 10.29 3.02 -7.59
CA GLY A 130 11.69 2.71 -7.93
C GLY A 130 12.09 1.25 -7.64
N TYR A 131 11.55 0.63 -6.59
CA TYR A 131 11.84 -0.78 -6.27
C TYR A 131 11.17 -1.78 -7.24
N ARG A 132 10.28 -1.31 -8.13
CA ARG A 132 9.65 -2.11 -9.21
C ARG A 132 10.13 -1.69 -10.58
N LYS A 133 11.31 -1.06 -10.70
CA LYS A 133 11.83 -0.58 -11.98
C LYS A 133 11.78 -1.65 -13.09
N ASP A 134 12.06 -2.91 -12.75
CA ASP A 134 12.14 -4.05 -13.66
C ASP A 134 10.78 -4.73 -13.93
N TRP A 135 9.69 -4.27 -13.30
CA TRP A 135 8.36 -4.80 -13.56
C TRP A 135 7.79 -4.22 -14.86
N HIS A 136 6.92 -4.95 -15.53
CA HIS A 136 6.15 -4.44 -16.66
C HIS A 136 4.96 -3.62 -16.18
N THR A 137 4.54 -2.64 -16.99
CA THR A 137 3.35 -1.83 -16.76
C THR A 137 2.33 -2.08 -17.85
N GLN A 138 1.11 -2.42 -17.45
CA GLN A 138 -0.07 -2.22 -18.27
C GLN A 138 -0.69 -0.89 -17.86
N HIS A 139 -0.56 0.14 -18.70
CA HIS A 139 -1.22 1.42 -18.50
C HIS A 139 -2.74 1.28 -18.49
N TRP A 140 -3.43 2.33 -18.06
CA TRP A 140 -4.87 2.28 -17.90
C TRP A 140 -5.56 1.95 -19.22
N LYS A 141 -6.54 1.05 -19.13
CA LYS A 141 -7.42 0.66 -20.23
C LYS A 141 -8.86 0.75 -19.77
N VAL A 142 -9.75 1.03 -20.71
CA VAL A 142 -11.19 0.91 -20.53
C VAL A 142 -11.59 -0.53 -20.81
N GLY A 143 -12.33 -1.14 -19.88
CA GLY A 143 -12.87 -2.47 -20.03
C GLY A 143 -14.13 -2.51 -20.90
N PRO A 144 -14.73 -3.70 -21.08
CA PRO A 144 -14.42 -4.95 -20.37
C PRO A 144 -13.01 -5.50 -20.62
N ILE A 145 -12.45 -6.27 -19.68
CA ILE A 145 -11.10 -6.83 -19.84
C ILE A 145 -11.03 -7.76 -21.07
N PRO A 146 -10.07 -7.54 -21.99
CA PRO A 146 -9.89 -8.37 -23.16
C PRO A 146 -9.22 -9.70 -22.79
N LYS A 147 -9.33 -10.69 -23.69
CA LYS A 147 -8.96 -12.09 -23.39
C LYS A 147 -7.50 -12.26 -23.00
N GLU A 148 -6.61 -11.49 -23.63
CA GLU A 148 -5.17 -11.45 -23.39
C GLU A 148 -4.81 -11.03 -21.96
N ASP A 149 -5.64 -10.17 -21.35
CA ASP A 149 -5.40 -9.61 -20.02
C ASP A 149 -6.06 -10.46 -18.91
N LEU A 150 -6.98 -11.37 -19.26
CA LEU A 150 -7.66 -12.25 -18.30
C LEU A 150 -6.71 -13.11 -17.48
N LYS A 151 -5.54 -13.47 -18.01
CA LYS A 151 -4.54 -14.25 -17.27
C LYS A 151 -3.99 -13.50 -16.06
N TYR A 152 -3.75 -12.19 -16.20
CA TYR A 152 -3.28 -11.33 -15.11
C TYR A 152 -4.35 -11.15 -14.05
N MET A 153 -5.61 -10.97 -14.47
CA MET A 153 -6.74 -10.94 -13.55
C MET A 153 -6.88 -12.27 -12.78
N ARG A 154 -6.78 -13.41 -13.47
CA ARG A 154 -6.86 -14.73 -12.82
C ARG A 154 -5.74 -14.90 -11.80
N PHE A 155 -4.53 -14.45 -12.10
CA PHE A 155 -3.41 -14.46 -11.17
C PHE A 155 -3.67 -13.51 -9.97
N ALA A 156 -4.05 -12.26 -10.21
CA ALA A 156 -4.40 -11.30 -9.15
C ALA A 156 -5.54 -11.78 -8.25
N CYS A 157 -6.46 -12.60 -8.77
CA CYS A 157 -7.54 -13.20 -7.97
C CYS A 157 -7.25 -14.61 -7.47
N GLY A 158 -6.04 -15.14 -7.72
CA GLY A 158 -5.59 -16.43 -7.21
C GLY A 158 -5.43 -16.36 -5.70
N PHE A 159 -5.75 -17.44 -5.00
CA PHE A 159 -5.50 -17.54 -3.57
C PHE A 159 -4.21 -18.31 -3.33
N TYR A 160 -3.37 -17.80 -2.43
CA TYR A 160 -2.25 -18.56 -1.89
C TYR A 160 -2.78 -19.81 -1.15
N SER A 161 -2.20 -20.97 -1.44
CA SER A 161 -2.77 -22.31 -1.20
C SER A 161 -2.71 -22.82 0.25
N GLY A 162 -2.36 -21.98 1.22
CA GLY A 162 -2.14 -22.38 2.62
C GLY A 162 -3.40 -22.70 3.43
N GLY A 163 -4.61 -22.40 2.96
CA GLY A 163 -5.85 -22.65 3.70
C GLY A 163 -7.14 -22.20 3.00
N LYS A 164 -8.30 -22.47 3.61
CA LYS A 164 -9.60 -21.99 3.11
C LYS A 164 -9.71 -20.47 3.31
N PRO A 165 -9.85 -19.66 2.25
CA PRO A 165 -9.94 -18.21 2.42
C PRO A 165 -11.23 -17.84 3.16
N PRO A 166 -11.22 -16.76 3.98
CA PRO A 166 -12.40 -16.27 4.68
C PRO A 166 -13.57 -16.03 3.72
N ALA A 167 -14.80 -16.26 4.17
CA ALA A 167 -15.99 -16.08 3.32
C ALA A 167 -16.11 -14.65 2.76
N LYS A 168 -15.74 -13.63 3.55
CA LYS A 168 -15.72 -12.22 3.12
C LYS A 168 -14.74 -11.99 1.97
N LEU A 169 -13.57 -12.63 2.00
CA LEU A 169 -12.57 -12.54 0.94
C LEU A 169 -13.10 -13.15 -0.36
N LYS A 170 -13.69 -14.35 -0.28
CA LYS A 170 -14.33 -14.99 -1.44
C LYS A 170 -15.40 -14.12 -2.07
N ASN A 171 -16.22 -13.46 -1.25
CA ASN A 171 -17.26 -12.55 -1.73
C ASN A 171 -16.65 -11.31 -2.40
N SER A 172 -15.64 -10.68 -1.79
CA SER A 172 -14.97 -9.51 -2.36
C SER A 172 -14.30 -9.82 -3.70
N VAL A 173 -13.60 -10.95 -3.82
CA VAL A 173 -13.00 -11.41 -5.08
C VAL A 173 -14.07 -11.73 -6.13
N ARG A 174 -15.21 -12.30 -5.73
CA ARG A 174 -16.33 -12.52 -6.65
C ARG A 174 -16.88 -11.19 -7.16
N GLU A 175 -17.12 -10.22 -6.28
CA GLU A 175 -17.60 -8.88 -6.65
C GLU A 175 -16.62 -8.17 -7.59
N PHE A 176 -15.32 -8.25 -7.31
CA PHE A 176 -14.27 -7.74 -8.21
C PHE A 176 -14.36 -8.37 -9.61
N ARG A 177 -14.47 -9.71 -9.70
CA ARG A 177 -14.59 -10.43 -10.98
C ARG A 177 -15.87 -10.08 -11.75
N GLU A 178 -16.97 -9.81 -11.06
CA GLU A 178 -18.21 -9.36 -11.71
C GLU A 178 -18.11 -7.89 -12.17
N ALA A 179 -17.48 -7.02 -11.37
CA ALA A 179 -17.24 -5.62 -11.74
C ALA A 179 -16.42 -5.49 -13.04
N LEU A 180 -15.45 -6.37 -13.25
CA LEU A 180 -14.63 -6.41 -14.47
C LEU A 180 -15.38 -6.73 -15.76
N LYS A 181 -16.60 -7.27 -15.65
CA LYS A 181 -17.48 -7.51 -16.80
C LYS A 181 -18.35 -6.30 -17.12
N SER A 182 -18.35 -5.28 -16.26
CA SER A 182 -19.15 -4.06 -16.44
C SER A 182 -18.45 -3.09 -17.38
N ASP A 183 -19.25 -2.23 -18.02
CA ASP A 183 -18.80 -1.15 -18.89
C ASP A 183 -19.46 0.16 -18.40
N PRO A 184 -18.68 1.24 -18.10
CA PRO A 184 -17.22 1.27 -18.11
C PRO A 184 -16.61 0.71 -16.83
N VAL A 185 -15.44 0.09 -16.97
CA VAL A 185 -14.51 -0.20 -15.87
C VAL A 185 -13.12 0.25 -16.33
N TYR A 186 -12.30 0.81 -15.44
CA TYR A 186 -10.92 1.16 -15.77
C TYR A 186 -9.99 0.24 -15.01
N TYR A 187 -8.99 -0.30 -15.68
CA TYR A 187 -8.04 -1.21 -15.04
C TYR A 187 -6.61 -0.97 -15.51
N SER A 188 -5.67 -1.31 -14.64
CA SER A 188 -4.24 -1.24 -14.88
C SER A 188 -3.53 -2.21 -13.94
N PHE A 189 -2.31 -2.62 -14.30
CA PHE A 189 -1.52 -3.44 -13.40
C PHE A 189 -0.01 -3.31 -13.65
N PHE A 190 0.77 -3.55 -12.61
CA PHE A 190 2.20 -3.83 -12.70
C PHE A 190 2.42 -5.33 -12.51
N TYR A 191 3.33 -5.95 -13.25
CA TYR A 191 3.64 -7.37 -13.04
C TYR A 191 5.12 -7.68 -13.22
N SER A 192 5.62 -8.62 -12.41
CA SER A 192 6.94 -9.22 -12.61
C SER A 192 6.79 -10.54 -13.38
N ARG A 193 7.62 -10.72 -14.41
CA ARG A 193 7.73 -12.00 -15.12
C ARG A 193 8.98 -12.69 -14.63
N LEU A 194 8.84 -13.88 -14.08
CA LEU A 194 9.96 -14.78 -13.83
C LEU A 194 10.03 -15.69 -15.05
N SER A 195 10.57 -15.19 -16.17
CA SER A 195 10.82 -16.05 -17.32
C SER A 195 12.09 -16.86 -17.09
N ASP A 196 11.94 -18.16 -16.96
CA ASP A 196 12.97 -19.08 -17.43
C ASP A 196 12.51 -19.62 -18.80
N ASP A 197 13.43 -19.93 -19.71
CA ASP A 197 13.19 -20.17 -21.15
C ASP A 197 12.16 -21.27 -21.48
N LYS A 198 11.64 -21.97 -20.46
CA LYS A 198 10.74 -23.12 -20.57
C LYS A 198 9.35 -22.91 -19.99
N HIS A 199 9.14 -21.91 -19.12
CA HIS A 199 7.85 -21.73 -18.43
C HIS A 199 7.51 -20.26 -18.14
N ASP A 200 6.31 -19.85 -18.54
CA ASP A 200 5.73 -18.56 -18.14
C ASP A 200 5.20 -18.65 -16.71
N TYR A 201 6.06 -18.33 -15.74
CA TYR A 201 5.64 -18.09 -14.36
C TYR A 201 5.52 -16.58 -14.10
N TRP A 202 4.36 -16.19 -13.58
CA TRP A 202 4.10 -14.85 -13.07
C TRP A 202 4.55 -14.84 -11.61
N GLY A 203 5.50 -13.97 -11.26
CA GLY A 203 6.00 -13.88 -9.88
C GLY A 203 5.11 -12.99 -9.03
N ASP A 204 4.77 -11.80 -9.54
CA ASP A 204 4.05 -10.80 -8.75
C ASP A 204 3.13 -9.94 -9.61
N ILE A 205 2.07 -9.40 -8.99
CA ILE A 205 1.19 -8.42 -9.60
C ILE A 205 0.68 -7.39 -8.59
N ASP A 206 0.60 -6.14 -9.05
CA ASP A 206 -0.21 -5.08 -8.46
C ASP A 206 -1.30 -4.72 -9.42
N PHE A 207 -2.55 -4.95 -9.04
CA PHE A 207 -3.72 -4.73 -9.87
C PHE A 207 -4.57 -3.59 -9.32
N PHE A 208 -4.93 -2.65 -10.20
CA PHE A 208 -5.77 -1.50 -9.88
C PHE A 208 -7.03 -1.56 -10.74
N MET A 209 -8.19 -1.30 -10.14
CA MET A 209 -9.45 -1.20 -10.86
C MET A 209 -10.32 -0.09 -10.30
N ILE A 210 -10.97 0.66 -11.19
CA ILE A 210 -12.01 1.63 -10.87
C ILE A 210 -13.30 1.15 -11.50
N ASP A 211 -14.32 0.98 -10.66
CA ASP A 211 -15.68 0.69 -11.08
C ASP A 211 -16.58 1.90 -10.76
N PRO A 212 -16.85 2.78 -11.75
CA PRO A 212 -17.73 3.93 -11.57
C PRO A 212 -19.16 3.57 -11.21
N LYS A 213 -19.65 2.40 -11.65
CA LYS A 213 -21.04 1.94 -11.48
C LYS A 213 -21.32 1.56 -10.03
N THR A 214 -20.42 0.78 -9.43
CA THR A 214 -20.53 0.47 -7.99
C THR A 214 -19.85 1.52 -7.10
N SER A 215 -19.22 2.53 -7.71
CA SER A 215 -18.47 3.59 -7.02
C SER A 215 -17.37 3.04 -6.14
N ARG A 216 -16.54 2.15 -6.68
CA ARG A 216 -15.48 1.47 -5.94
C ARG A 216 -14.13 1.56 -6.64
N VAL A 217 -13.08 1.53 -5.82
CA VAL A 217 -11.69 1.33 -6.24
C VAL A 217 -11.17 0.07 -5.59
N TYR A 218 -10.53 -0.78 -6.38
CA TYR A 218 -9.94 -2.03 -5.93
C TYR A 218 -8.43 -1.95 -6.15
N ILE A 219 -7.68 -2.33 -5.13
CA ILE A 219 -6.22 -2.44 -5.15
C ILE A 219 -5.89 -3.84 -4.66
N ILE A 220 -5.21 -4.62 -5.50
CA ILE A 220 -4.83 -5.99 -5.19
C ILE A 220 -3.31 -6.10 -5.34
N ASN A 221 -2.64 -6.69 -4.35
CA ASN A 221 -1.26 -7.15 -4.48
C ASN A 221 -1.22 -8.66 -4.30
N HIS A 222 -0.56 -9.36 -5.22
CA HIS A 222 -0.32 -10.79 -5.10
C HIS A 222 1.13 -11.08 -5.50
N ASN A 223 1.92 -11.49 -4.53
CA ASN A 223 3.31 -11.89 -4.69
C ASN A 223 3.44 -13.40 -4.38
N THR A 224 4.25 -14.12 -5.16
CA THR A 224 4.44 -15.57 -5.03
C THR A 224 5.90 -15.97 -5.03
#